data_AF-A0A9D8B016-F1
#
_entry.id   AF-A0A9D8B016-F1
#
_cell.length_a   1.000
_cell.length_b   1.000
_cell.length_c   1.000
_cell.angle_alpha   90.00
_cell.angle_beta   90.00
_cell.angle_gamma   90.00
#
_symmetry.space_group_name_H-M   'P 1'
#
loop_
_entity.id
_entity.type
_entity.pdbx_description
1 polymer ?
#
loop_
_entity_poly.entity_id
_entity_poly.type
_entity_poly.pdbx_seq_one_letter_code
_entity_poly.pdbx_strand_id
1 'polypeptide(L)'
;MPEPPYGEIADLLKKGQVIPFLGAGVNFGARPPGAKWDEATDGFLPSGAELSRYLAGKANFPSQDLRELSDLAKVSSYYAEMLGRRRLRERLNQLFCRQFNLCDIHTYLAEIAARAPLLIVTTNYDNLTEFAFHQAGHAFDRVIHPTDRKDVEASVLWWKSDAMEPSAVPPNQLYIDLKATTVIYKMHGTADCALRKWDSFVITEDDYVDFLARMTSQTAVPALFMRHFRARNFLFLGYGLNDWNLRLILRNLETAFPGETPAEIEDGGIRSWAIQFRPSEFEVELWRARGVKVYDVDINQFVKRLREQTG
;
A
#
# COMPACT_ATOMS: atom_id res chain seq x y z
N MET A 1 5.36 -26.88 0.24
CA MET A 1 5.32 -25.74 -0.70
C MET A 1 6.72 -25.16 -0.81
N PRO A 2 7.11 -24.58 -1.96
CA PRO A 2 8.42 -23.95 -2.10
C PRO A 2 8.57 -22.81 -1.09
N GLU A 3 9.75 -22.64 -0.52
CA GLU A 3 10.03 -21.54 0.40
C GLU A 3 10.47 -20.27 -0.36
N PRO A 4 10.22 -19.07 0.21
CA PRO A 4 10.82 -17.84 -0.28
C PRO A 4 12.36 -17.91 -0.29
N PRO A 5 13.03 -17.25 -1.25
CA PRO A 5 14.48 -17.13 -1.26
C PRO A 5 14.90 -16.06 -0.23
N TYR A 6 14.78 -16.37 1.06
CA TYR A 6 14.96 -15.41 2.15
C TYR A 6 16.31 -14.66 2.09
N GLY A 7 17.41 -15.37 1.82
CA GLY A 7 18.75 -14.76 1.73
C GLY A 7 18.83 -13.72 0.61
N GLU A 8 18.35 -14.06 -0.59
CA GLU A 8 18.34 -13.14 -1.73
C GLU A 8 17.46 -11.92 -1.47
N ILE A 9 16.24 -12.12 -0.95
CA ILE A 9 15.32 -11.01 -0.62
C ILE A 9 15.95 -10.09 0.42
N ALA A 10 16.54 -10.65 1.47
CA ALA A 10 17.21 -9.90 2.54
C ALA A 10 18.39 -9.08 2.00
N ASP A 11 19.22 -9.67 1.15
CA ASP A 11 20.38 -9.00 0.56
C ASP A 11 19.97 -7.86 -0.38
N LEU A 12 18.95 -8.07 -1.20
CA LEU A 12 18.44 -7.04 -2.10
C LEU A 12 17.75 -5.90 -1.34
N LEU A 13 17.02 -6.20 -0.26
CA LEU A 13 16.46 -5.18 0.64
C LEU A 13 17.56 -4.34 1.28
N LYS A 14 18.62 -4.96 1.83
CA LYS A 14 19.79 -4.28 2.41
C LYS A 14 20.52 -3.38 1.40
N LYS A 15 20.42 -3.68 0.10
CA LYS A 15 21.04 -2.90 -0.98
C LYS A 15 20.10 -1.85 -1.59
N GLY A 16 18.85 -1.73 -1.11
CA GLY A 16 17.84 -0.86 -1.73
C GLY A 16 17.49 -1.27 -3.17
N GLN A 17 17.59 -2.57 -3.48
CA GLN A 17 17.35 -3.15 -4.81
C GLN A 17 15.97 -3.82 -4.94
N VAL A 18 15.20 -3.84 -3.85
CA VAL A 18 13.81 -4.30 -3.79
C VAL A 18 12.93 -3.15 -3.33
N ILE A 19 11.75 -3.02 -3.95
CA ILE A 19 10.69 -2.10 -3.56
C ILE A 19 9.65 -2.89 -2.76
N PRO A 20 9.55 -2.66 -1.44
CA PRO A 20 8.44 -3.21 -0.65
C PRO A 20 7.13 -2.55 -1.10
N PHE A 21 6.16 -3.38 -1.48
CA PHE A 21 4.82 -2.94 -1.87
C PHE A 21 3.81 -3.51 -0.87
N LEU A 22 3.26 -2.63 -0.02
CA LEU A 22 2.41 -3.01 1.10
C LEU A 22 0.93 -2.87 0.75
N GLY A 23 0.18 -3.96 0.95
CA GLY A 23 -1.28 -3.96 0.92
C GLY A 23 -1.88 -4.09 2.32
N ALA A 24 -3.20 -4.02 2.42
CA ALA A 24 -3.90 -4.03 3.72
C ALA A 24 -3.68 -5.33 4.51
N GLY A 25 -3.32 -6.42 3.83
CA GLY A 25 -3.01 -7.71 4.45
C GLY A 25 -1.77 -7.68 5.35
N VAL A 26 -0.86 -6.71 5.22
CA VAL A 26 0.29 -6.61 6.14
C VAL A 26 -0.14 -6.33 7.57
N ASN A 27 -1.28 -5.65 7.73
CA ASN A 27 -1.85 -5.28 9.03
C ASN A 27 -2.50 -6.47 9.75
N PHE A 28 -2.62 -7.63 9.09
CA PHE A 28 -3.09 -8.85 9.74
C PHE A 28 -2.05 -9.47 10.67
N GLY A 29 -0.76 -9.09 10.57
CA GLY A 29 0.28 -9.57 11.48
C GLY A 29 -0.01 -9.24 12.95
N ALA A 30 -0.73 -8.15 13.22
CA ALA A 30 -1.16 -7.77 14.57
C ALA A 30 -2.51 -8.37 14.99
N ARG A 31 -3.21 -9.06 14.07
CA ARG A 31 -4.56 -9.59 14.30
C ARG A 31 -4.48 -10.98 14.96
N PRO A 32 -5.09 -11.19 16.13
CA PRO A 32 -5.17 -12.53 16.72
C PRO A 32 -5.93 -13.51 15.81
N PRO A 33 -5.53 -14.79 15.75
CA PRO A 33 -6.21 -15.79 14.92
C PRO A 33 -7.71 -15.87 15.21
N GLY A 34 -8.53 -15.71 14.18
CA GLY A 34 -10.00 -15.77 14.28
C GLY A 34 -10.66 -14.51 14.86
N ALA A 35 -9.90 -13.48 15.24
CA ALA A 35 -10.46 -12.22 15.71
C ALA A 35 -11.24 -11.51 14.59
N LYS A 36 -12.44 -11.04 14.94
CA LYS A 36 -13.28 -10.20 14.09
C LYS A 36 -13.10 -8.75 14.51
N TRP A 37 -13.09 -7.85 13.54
CA TRP A 37 -13.06 -6.43 13.80
C TRP A 37 -14.48 -5.85 13.94
N ASP A 38 -14.63 -4.91 14.87
CA ASP A 38 -15.78 -4.00 15.01
C ASP A 38 -15.32 -2.57 15.39
N GLU A 39 -16.26 -1.64 15.50
CA GLU A 39 -15.96 -0.23 15.82
C GLU A 39 -15.30 -0.06 17.20
N ALA A 40 -15.49 -0.98 18.15
CA ALA A 40 -14.88 -0.91 19.48
C ALA A 40 -13.50 -1.57 19.53
N THR A 41 -13.12 -2.34 18.50
CA THR A 41 -11.87 -3.09 18.45
C THR A 41 -10.66 -2.18 18.51
N ASP A 42 -9.80 -2.39 19.51
CA ASP A 42 -8.48 -1.77 19.62
C ASP A 42 -7.39 -2.73 19.13
N GLY A 43 -6.24 -2.17 18.75
CA GLY A 43 -5.02 -2.94 18.49
C GLY A 43 -4.83 -3.48 17.07
N PHE A 44 -5.89 -3.75 16.29
CA PHE A 44 -5.74 -4.14 14.88
C PHE A 44 -6.79 -3.49 13.95
N LEU A 45 -6.40 -3.33 12.69
CA LEU A 45 -7.19 -2.68 11.64
C LEU A 45 -8.27 -3.60 11.03
N PRO A 46 -9.37 -3.05 10.48
CA PRO A 46 -10.34 -3.84 9.73
C PRO A 46 -9.75 -4.37 8.42
N SER A 47 -10.29 -5.49 7.95
CA SER A 47 -10.17 -5.90 6.56
C SER A 47 -11.02 -4.99 5.66
N GLY A 48 -10.77 -4.99 4.34
CA GLY A 48 -11.60 -4.25 3.39
C GLY A 48 -13.09 -4.61 3.49
N ALA A 49 -13.41 -5.90 3.65
CA ALA A 49 -14.79 -6.36 3.81
C ALA A 49 -15.42 -5.95 5.15
N GLU A 50 -14.66 -5.89 6.24
CA GLU A 50 -15.15 -5.39 7.54
C GLU A 50 -15.38 -3.88 7.50
N LEU A 51 -14.46 -3.12 6.89
CA LEU A 51 -14.64 -1.68 6.67
C LEU A 51 -15.87 -1.39 5.80
N SER A 52 -16.05 -2.15 4.72
CA SER A 52 -17.22 -2.06 3.85
C SER A 52 -18.52 -2.27 4.64
N ARG A 53 -18.62 -3.37 5.40
CA ARG A 53 -19.80 -3.65 6.24
C ARG A 53 -20.06 -2.57 7.28
N TYR A 54 -19.01 -2.00 7.87
CA TYR A 54 -19.13 -0.88 8.80
C TYR A 54 -19.72 0.37 8.13
N LEU A 55 -19.19 0.77 6.98
CA LEU A 55 -19.71 1.90 6.22
C LEU A 55 -21.15 1.66 5.76
N ALA A 56 -21.47 0.43 5.32
CA ALA A 56 -22.81 0.04 4.90
C ALA A 56 -23.83 0.23 6.03
N GLY A 57 -23.50 -0.21 7.26
CA GLY A 57 -24.36 -0.03 8.43
C GLY A 57 -24.56 1.44 8.79
N LYS A 58 -23.52 2.28 8.68
CA LYS A 58 -23.63 3.73 8.96
C LYS A 58 -24.43 4.48 7.89
N ALA A 59 -24.47 4.00 6.65
CA ALA A 59 -25.16 4.63 5.54
C ALA A 59 -26.58 4.09 5.30
N ASN A 60 -27.04 3.06 6.03
CA ASN A 60 -28.24 2.30 5.70
C ASN A 60 -28.20 1.80 4.24
N PHE A 61 -27.13 1.10 3.88
CA PHE A 61 -26.96 0.53 2.54
C PHE A 61 -28.15 -0.37 2.18
N PRO A 62 -28.72 -0.25 0.97
CA PRO A 62 -30.03 -0.81 0.65
C PRO A 62 -30.01 -2.33 0.41
N SER A 63 -28.84 -2.94 0.19
CA SER A 63 -28.70 -4.37 -0.10
C SER A 63 -28.17 -5.14 1.11
N GLN A 64 -28.68 -6.37 1.27
CA GLN A 64 -28.18 -7.36 2.23
C GLN A 64 -27.37 -8.47 1.54
N ASP A 65 -27.14 -8.38 0.23
CA ASP A 65 -26.27 -9.33 -0.48
C ASP A 65 -24.83 -9.22 0.06
N LEU A 66 -24.27 -10.35 0.49
CA LEU A 66 -22.96 -10.39 1.14
C LEU A 66 -21.81 -9.96 0.21
N ARG A 67 -21.95 -10.15 -1.11
CA ARG A 67 -20.93 -9.72 -2.08
C ARG A 67 -20.94 -8.21 -2.19
N GLU A 68 -22.13 -7.60 -2.28
CA GLU A 68 -22.25 -6.14 -2.28
C GLU A 68 -21.75 -5.52 -0.99
N LEU A 69 -22.09 -6.10 0.17
CA LEU A 69 -21.63 -5.62 1.47
C LEU A 69 -20.11 -5.77 1.67
N SER A 70 -19.45 -6.61 0.88
CA SER A 70 -17.99 -6.80 0.91
C SER A 70 -17.26 -5.97 -0.14
N ASP A 71 -17.99 -5.27 -1.03
CA ASP A 71 -17.43 -4.36 -2.03
C ASP A 71 -17.24 -2.96 -1.42
N LEU A 72 -16.02 -2.71 -0.97
CA LEU A 72 -15.66 -1.46 -0.31
C LEU A 72 -15.85 -0.25 -1.23
N ALA A 73 -15.56 -0.39 -2.53
CA ALA A 73 -15.68 0.71 -3.48
C ALA A 73 -17.14 1.11 -3.67
N LYS A 74 -18.00 0.13 -3.95
CA LYS A 74 -19.43 0.33 -4.12
C LYS A 74 -20.10 0.94 -2.88
N VAL A 75 -19.81 0.37 -1.70
CA VAL A 75 -20.39 0.87 -0.44
C VAL A 75 -19.90 2.28 -0.13
N SER A 76 -18.63 2.56 -0.39
CA SER A 76 -18.08 3.91 -0.18
C SER A 76 -18.69 4.92 -1.15
N SER A 77 -18.91 4.56 -2.42
CA SER A 77 -19.63 5.40 -3.40
C SER A 77 -21.01 5.77 -2.87
N TYR A 78 -21.78 4.76 -2.43
CA TYR A 78 -23.10 4.99 -1.84
C TYR A 78 -23.05 5.89 -0.60
N TYR A 79 -22.08 5.66 0.30
CA TYR A 79 -21.90 6.51 1.48
C TYR A 79 -21.64 7.97 1.07
N ALA A 80 -20.72 8.19 0.12
CA ALA A 80 -20.36 9.52 -0.35
C ALA A 80 -21.55 10.24 -0.99
N GLU A 81 -22.36 9.55 -1.78
CA GLU A 81 -23.54 10.12 -2.43
C GLU A 81 -24.66 10.45 -1.44
N MET A 82 -24.97 9.54 -0.50
CA MET A 82 -26.11 9.72 0.40
C MET A 82 -25.81 10.60 1.61
N LEU A 83 -24.57 10.54 2.14
CA LEU A 83 -24.16 11.24 3.36
C LEU A 83 -23.13 12.34 3.11
N GLY A 84 -22.57 12.42 1.90
CA GLY A 84 -21.58 13.40 1.50
C GLY A 84 -20.14 12.94 1.73
N ARG A 85 -19.28 13.23 0.74
CA ARG A 85 -17.83 12.92 0.75
C ARG A 85 -17.12 13.40 2.01
N ARG A 86 -17.46 14.59 2.52
CA ARG A 86 -16.90 15.11 3.77
C ARG A 86 -17.12 14.10 4.90
N ARG A 87 -18.35 13.64 5.13
CA ARG A 87 -18.67 12.70 6.22
C ARG A 87 -17.90 11.38 6.08
N LEU A 88 -17.75 10.87 4.86
CA LEU A 88 -16.94 9.68 4.59
C LEU A 88 -15.49 9.90 5.05
N ARG A 89 -14.87 11.02 4.68
CA ARG A 89 -13.51 11.37 5.11
C ARG A 89 -13.38 11.48 6.62
N GLU A 90 -14.33 12.16 7.29
CA GLU A 90 -14.34 12.27 8.75
C GLU A 90 -14.41 10.90 9.43
N ARG A 91 -15.24 10.01 8.88
CA ARG A 91 -15.41 8.64 9.37
C ARG A 91 -14.15 7.80 9.21
N LEU A 92 -13.52 7.84 8.04
CA LEU A 92 -12.28 7.12 7.76
C LEU A 92 -11.13 7.65 8.63
N ASN A 93 -11.00 8.97 8.76
CA ASN A 93 -9.99 9.57 9.64
C ASN A 93 -10.18 9.14 11.10
N GLN A 94 -11.42 9.20 11.63
CA GLN A 94 -11.72 8.72 13.00
C GLN A 94 -11.35 7.25 13.22
N LEU A 95 -11.48 6.40 12.20
CA LEU A 95 -11.13 4.99 12.26
C LEU A 95 -9.61 4.80 12.22
N PHE A 96 -8.93 5.38 11.23
CA PHE A 96 -7.50 5.13 10.97
C PHE A 96 -6.56 5.90 11.91
N CYS A 97 -7.03 6.95 12.57
CA CYS A 97 -6.23 7.72 13.54
C CYS A 97 -6.33 7.23 14.99
N ARG A 98 -6.84 6.00 15.18
CA ARG A 98 -6.75 5.30 16.47
C ARG A 98 -5.39 4.63 16.63
N GLN A 99 -5.10 4.21 17.85
CA GLN A 99 -3.88 3.47 18.15
C GLN A 99 -4.04 1.99 17.75
N PHE A 100 -3.19 1.53 16.84
CA PHE A 100 -3.08 0.13 16.45
C PHE A 100 -1.66 -0.39 16.69
N ASN A 101 -1.54 -1.71 16.83
CA ASN A 101 -0.26 -2.36 17.06
C ASN A 101 0.56 -2.43 15.76
N LEU A 102 1.86 -2.20 15.86
CA LEU A 102 2.78 -2.44 14.75
C LEU A 102 2.89 -3.95 14.49
N CYS A 103 2.87 -4.30 13.20
CA CYS A 103 3.28 -5.62 12.73
C CYS A 103 4.80 -5.69 12.53
N ASP A 104 5.38 -6.88 12.61
CA ASP A 104 6.83 -7.12 12.51
C ASP A 104 7.44 -6.57 11.21
N ILE A 105 6.66 -6.53 10.13
CA ILE A 105 7.12 -6.01 8.84
C ILE A 105 7.39 -4.49 8.90
N HIS A 106 6.58 -3.73 9.63
CA HIS A 106 6.77 -2.28 9.74
C HIS A 106 8.08 -1.95 10.47
N THR A 107 8.32 -2.64 11.59
CA THR A 107 9.56 -2.46 12.36
C THR A 107 10.78 -2.95 11.58
N TYR A 108 10.65 -4.09 10.89
CA TYR A 108 11.73 -4.61 10.05
C TYR A 108 12.11 -3.67 8.91
N LEU A 109 11.14 -3.10 8.19
CA LEU A 109 11.44 -2.15 7.11
C LEU A 109 12.10 -0.87 7.63
N ALA A 110 11.70 -0.37 8.81
CA ALA A 110 12.35 0.76 9.45
C ALA A 110 13.82 0.44 9.81
N GLU A 111 14.09 -0.75 10.36
CA GLU A 111 15.45 -1.21 10.67
C GLU A 111 16.34 -1.35 9.43
N ILE A 112 15.79 -1.87 8.32
CA ILE A 112 16.53 -2.00 7.07
C ILE A 112 16.82 -0.63 6.45
N ALA A 113 15.87 0.30 6.53
CA ALA A 113 16.05 1.66 6.04
C ALA A 113 17.18 2.42 6.74
N ALA A 114 17.57 2.00 7.95
CA ALA A 114 18.76 2.50 8.65
C ALA A 114 20.07 2.20 7.91
N ARG A 115 20.11 1.11 7.13
CA ARG A 115 21.30 0.64 6.40
C ARG A 115 21.34 1.16 4.98
N ALA A 116 20.19 1.21 4.30
CA ALA A 116 20.07 1.70 2.94
C ALA A 116 18.70 2.36 2.73
N PRO A 117 18.64 3.52 2.05
CA PRO A 117 17.37 4.15 1.72
C PRO A 117 16.44 3.24 0.91
N LEU A 118 15.16 3.25 1.28
CA LEU A 118 14.12 2.45 0.62
C LEU A 118 13.09 3.36 -0.07
N LEU A 119 12.59 2.92 -1.22
CA LEU A 119 11.29 3.39 -1.71
C LEU A 119 10.25 2.35 -1.31
N ILE A 120 9.41 2.68 -0.32
CA ILE A 120 8.30 1.85 0.14
C ILE A 120 7.03 2.37 -0.51
N VAL A 121 6.30 1.49 -1.19
CA VAL A 121 5.02 1.81 -1.82
C VAL A 121 3.90 1.16 -1.03
N THR A 122 2.81 1.89 -0.79
CA THR A 122 1.65 1.35 -0.08
C THR A 122 0.33 1.88 -0.63
N THR A 123 -0.70 1.05 -0.56
CA THR A 123 -2.10 1.42 -0.81
C THR A 123 -2.90 1.56 0.49
N ASN A 124 -2.23 1.48 1.64
CA ASN A 124 -2.88 1.57 2.94
C ASN A 124 -3.06 3.03 3.37
N TYR A 125 -4.20 3.32 4.03
CA TYR A 125 -4.52 4.67 4.49
C TYR A 125 -3.95 4.99 5.88
N ASP A 126 -3.74 3.97 6.71
CA ASP A 126 -3.20 4.08 8.07
C ASP A 126 -1.76 4.60 8.09
N ASN A 127 -1.27 5.00 9.27
CA ASN A 127 0.08 5.53 9.45
C ASN A 127 1.06 4.53 10.09
N LEU A 128 0.82 3.21 10.04
CA LEU A 128 1.64 2.24 10.78
C LEU A 128 3.08 2.14 10.25
N THR A 129 3.27 2.30 8.95
CA THR A 129 4.62 2.33 8.37
C THR A 129 5.36 3.58 8.86
N GLU A 130 4.75 4.75 8.73
CA GLU A 130 5.29 6.02 9.22
C GLU A 130 5.59 5.97 10.72
N PHE A 131 4.67 5.41 11.51
CA PHE A 131 4.82 5.29 12.96
C PHE A 131 5.99 4.40 13.35
N ALA A 132 6.23 3.29 12.63
CA ALA A 132 7.40 2.45 12.86
C ALA A 132 8.72 3.18 12.58
N PHE A 133 8.77 3.99 11.52
CA PHE A 133 9.93 4.81 11.20
C PHE A 133 10.20 5.89 12.26
N HIS A 134 9.14 6.57 12.72
CA HIS A 134 9.25 7.53 13.82
C HIS A 134 9.74 6.87 15.12
N GLN A 135 9.23 5.69 15.48
CA GLN A 135 9.70 4.95 16.67
C GLN A 135 11.17 4.52 16.55
N ALA A 136 11.62 4.17 15.34
CA ALA A 136 13.01 3.82 15.08
C ALA A 136 13.94 5.04 14.98
N GLY A 137 13.40 6.27 14.99
CA GLY A 137 14.19 7.50 14.83
C GLY A 137 14.77 7.67 13.43
N HIS A 138 14.15 7.09 12.41
CA HIS A 138 14.61 7.18 11.02
C HIS A 138 13.80 8.18 10.22
N ALA A 139 14.50 9.15 9.62
CA ALA A 139 13.92 10.14 8.72
C ALA A 139 13.41 9.48 7.43
N PHE A 140 12.25 9.92 6.95
CA PHE A 140 11.69 9.52 5.68
C PHE A 140 10.90 10.66 5.06
N ASP A 141 10.88 10.73 3.74
CA ASP A 141 9.95 11.59 3.02
C ASP A 141 8.64 10.85 2.79
N ARG A 142 7.51 11.55 2.91
CA ARG A 142 6.19 11.01 2.58
C ARG A 142 5.65 11.66 1.33
N VAL A 143 5.25 10.86 0.36
CA VAL A 143 4.60 11.33 -0.86
C VAL A 143 3.24 10.70 -0.97
N ILE A 144 2.20 11.48 -1.23
CA ILE A 144 0.85 10.95 -1.47
C ILE A 144 0.28 11.53 -2.76
N HIS A 145 -0.62 10.76 -3.38
CA HIS A 145 -1.44 11.24 -4.49
C HIS A 145 -2.76 11.83 -3.96
N PRO A 146 -3.02 13.14 -4.12
CA PRO A 146 -4.28 13.75 -3.72
C PRO A 146 -5.38 13.46 -4.76
N THR A 147 -6.53 12.92 -4.32
CA THR A 147 -7.67 12.69 -5.22
C THR A 147 -8.78 13.72 -5.08
N ASP A 148 -9.00 14.26 -3.89
CA ASP A 148 -10.21 15.05 -3.60
C ASP A 148 -9.94 16.56 -3.49
N ARG A 149 -8.89 17.04 -4.15
CA ARG A 149 -8.36 18.39 -3.96
C ARG A 149 -8.12 19.05 -5.32
N LYS A 150 -9.10 19.83 -5.78
CA LYS A 150 -9.02 20.55 -7.06
C LYS A 150 -7.88 21.58 -7.11
N ASP A 151 -7.47 22.10 -5.95
CA ASP A 151 -6.37 23.05 -5.82
C ASP A 151 -4.99 22.43 -6.10
N VAL A 152 -4.84 21.12 -5.94
CA VAL A 152 -3.58 20.37 -6.13
C VAL A 152 -3.74 19.18 -7.07
N GLU A 153 -4.75 19.24 -7.94
CA GLU A 153 -5.21 18.11 -8.77
C GLU A 153 -4.12 17.53 -9.68
N ALA A 154 -3.19 18.37 -10.15
CA ALA A 154 -2.09 17.97 -11.02
C ALA A 154 -0.76 17.77 -10.27
N SER A 155 -0.80 17.65 -8.95
CA SER A 155 0.39 17.56 -8.09
C SER A 155 0.35 16.34 -7.19
N VAL A 156 1.52 15.87 -6.80
CA VAL A 156 1.66 15.06 -5.59
C VAL A 156 1.88 15.97 -4.38
N LEU A 157 1.49 15.51 -3.21
CA LEU A 157 1.81 16.19 -1.96
C LEU A 157 3.04 15.51 -1.34
N TRP A 158 4.08 16.29 -1.10
CA TRP A 158 5.38 15.83 -0.60
C TRP A 158 5.69 16.47 0.76
N TRP A 159 5.81 15.64 1.78
CA TRP A 159 6.38 16.00 3.07
C TRP A 159 7.84 15.55 3.10
N LYS A 160 8.74 16.49 3.37
CA LYS A 160 10.11 16.18 3.78
C LYS A 160 10.11 15.65 5.21
N SER A 161 11.13 14.90 5.61
CA SER A 161 11.24 14.20 6.91
C SER A 161 10.83 14.94 8.18
N ASP A 162 10.85 16.28 8.18
CA ASP A 162 10.55 17.12 9.33
C ASP A 162 9.50 18.20 9.03
N ALA A 163 8.86 18.14 7.86
CA ALA A 163 7.87 19.12 7.46
C ALA A 163 6.50 18.80 8.07
N MET A 164 5.90 19.79 8.73
CA MET A 164 4.52 19.70 9.23
C MET A 164 3.48 19.75 8.10
N GLU A 165 3.81 20.42 6.99
CA GLU A 165 2.91 20.60 5.85
C GLU A 165 3.60 20.15 4.54
N PRO A 166 2.83 19.63 3.57
CA PRO A 166 3.37 19.22 2.29
C PRO A 166 3.65 20.41 1.39
N SER A 167 4.57 20.20 0.46
CA SER A 167 4.62 20.97 -0.78
C SER A 167 3.82 20.25 -1.86
N ALA A 168 2.96 20.99 -2.57
CA ALA A 168 2.34 20.49 -3.80
C ALA A 168 3.34 20.61 -4.94
N VAL A 169 3.69 19.49 -5.57
CA VAL A 169 4.70 19.43 -6.64
C VAL A 169 4.16 18.66 -7.83
N PRO A 170 4.30 19.17 -9.07
CA PRO A 170 4.00 18.39 -10.26
C PRO A 170 4.79 17.07 -10.28
N PRO A 171 4.17 15.93 -10.62
CA PRO A 171 4.82 14.61 -10.58
C PRO A 171 6.11 14.50 -11.42
N ASN A 172 6.20 15.26 -12.51
CA ASN A 172 7.38 15.32 -13.38
C ASN A 172 8.50 16.24 -12.84
N GLN A 173 8.20 17.07 -11.84
CA GLN A 173 9.13 17.97 -11.18
C GLN A 173 9.56 17.47 -9.79
N LEU A 174 8.92 16.41 -9.28
CA LEU A 174 9.32 15.80 -8.01
C LEU A 174 10.75 15.27 -8.12
N TYR A 175 11.63 15.81 -7.28
CA TYR A 175 13.01 15.38 -7.15
C TYR A 175 13.32 15.04 -5.70
N ILE A 176 13.65 13.76 -5.48
CA ILE A 176 14.12 13.21 -4.22
C ILE A 176 15.34 12.34 -4.56
N ASP A 177 16.44 12.49 -3.83
CA ASP A 177 17.59 11.58 -3.99
C ASP A 177 17.28 10.24 -3.31
N LEU A 178 16.70 9.32 -4.06
CA LEU A 178 16.36 7.97 -3.59
C LEU A 178 17.56 7.14 -3.16
N LYS A 179 18.81 7.60 -3.37
CA LYS A 179 20.01 6.96 -2.82
C LYS A 179 20.37 7.43 -1.41
N ALA A 180 19.82 8.56 -0.97
CA ALA A 180 20.09 9.17 0.32
C ALA A 180 18.84 9.30 1.20
N THR A 181 17.64 9.20 0.63
CA THR A 181 16.37 9.47 1.31
C THR A 181 15.43 8.28 1.19
N THR A 182 14.99 7.74 2.32
CA THR A 182 13.88 6.78 2.35
C THR A 182 12.57 7.50 2.06
N VAL A 183 11.72 6.92 1.21
CA VAL A 183 10.44 7.48 0.82
C VAL A 183 9.33 6.49 1.11
N ILE A 184 8.27 6.94 1.76
CA ILE A 184 6.99 6.23 1.87
C ILE A 184 6.02 6.88 0.88
N TYR A 185 5.75 6.18 -0.23
CA TYR A 185 4.81 6.61 -1.26
C TYR A 185 3.45 5.94 -1.09
N LYS A 186 2.42 6.73 -0.77
CA LYS A 186 1.05 6.26 -0.54
C LYS A 186 0.16 6.58 -1.73
N MET A 187 -0.16 5.54 -2.50
CA MET A 187 -0.89 5.68 -3.77
C MET A 187 -2.35 6.04 -3.55
N HIS A 188 -2.97 5.53 -2.49
CA HIS A 188 -4.40 5.72 -2.20
C HIS A 188 -4.68 6.87 -1.23
N GLY A 189 -3.70 7.75 -1.03
CA GLY A 189 -3.78 8.81 -0.04
C GLY A 189 -3.47 8.32 1.38
N THR A 190 -3.98 9.04 2.36
CA THR A 190 -3.69 8.82 3.78
C THR A 190 -4.81 9.40 4.65
N ALA A 191 -5.05 8.76 5.80
CA ALA A 191 -5.61 9.47 6.93
C ALA A 191 -4.49 10.30 7.57
N ASP A 192 -4.62 11.63 7.58
CA ASP A 192 -3.66 12.51 8.24
C ASP A 192 -4.16 12.86 9.64
N CYS A 193 -3.52 12.23 10.64
CA CYS A 193 -3.92 12.35 12.04
C CYS A 193 -3.40 13.63 12.71
N ALA A 194 -2.47 14.35 12.08
CA ALA A 194 -1.97 15.62 12.57
C ALA A 194 -2.83 16.78 12.05
N LEU A 195 -3.10 16.80 10.75
CA LEU A 195 -3.79 17.88 10.05
C LEU A 195 -4.78 17.32 9.04
N ARG A 196 -6.02 17.09 9.49
CA ARG A 196 -7.15 16.53 8.72
C ARG A 196 -7.42 17.19 7.37
N LYS A 197 -6.98 18.44 7.15
CA LYS A 197 -7.05 19.12 5.84
C LYS A 197 -6.30 18.37 4.74
N TRP A 198 -5.37 17.50 5.11
CA TRP A 198 -4.56 16.67 4.22
C TRP A 198 -5.10 15.24 4.05
N ASP A 199 -6.22 14.88 4.68
CA ASP A 199 -6.90 13.61 4.44
C ASP A 199 -7.15 13.42 2.93
N SER A 200 -6.81 12.27 2.39
CA SER A 200 -7.09 11.89 1.00
C SER A 200 -7.31 10.39 0.94
N PHE A 201 -8.34 9.95 0.22
CA PHE A 201 -8.68 8.53 0.12
C PHE A 201 -9.05 8.20 -1.31
N VAL A 202 -8.46 7.16 -1.87
CA VAL A 202 -8.92 6.55 -3.13
C VAL A 202 -9.75 5.34 -2.77
N ILE A 203 -11.06 5.53 -2.57
CA ILE A 203 -11.91 4.50 -1.97
C ILE A 203 -13.26 4.32 -2.66
N THR A 204 -13.81 5.34 -3.32
CA THR A 204 -15.04 5.22 -4.12
C THR A 204 -14.71 4.81 -5.56
N GLU A 205 -15.71 4.37 -6.31
CA GLU A 205 -15.55 4.06 -7.74
C GLU A 205 -15.08 5.29 -8.53
N ASP A 206 -15.66 6.47 -8.25
CA ASP A 206 -15.23 7.73 -8.86
C ASP A 206 -13.76 8.07 -8.55
N ASP A 207 -13.31 7.87 -7.30
CA ASP A 207 -11.91 8.09 -6.96
C ASP A 207 -10.97 7.21 -7.80
N TYR A 208 -11.35 5.95 -8.03
CA TYR A 208 -10.57 5.03 -8.86
C TYR A 208 -10.61 5.40 -10.34
N VAL A 209 -11.75 5.88 -10.86
CA VAL A 209 -11.85 6.38 -12.24
C VAL A 209 -10.96 7.62 -12.43
N ASP A 210 -10.99 8.56 -11.49
CA ASP A 210 -10.14 9.75 -11.53
C ASP A 210 -8.66 9.38 -11.42
N PHE A 211 -8.32 8.44 -10.53
CA PHE A 211 -6.97 7.91 -10.40
C PHE A 211 -6.47 7.29 -11.72
N LEU A 212 -7.33 6.55 -12.43
CA LEU A 212 -7.01 5.97 -13.73
C LEU A 212 -6.80 7.02 -14.83
N ALA A 213 -7.67 8.02 -14.91
CA ALA A 213 -7.54 9.10 -15.89
C ALA A 213 -6.19 9.82 -15.75
N ARG A 214 -5.66 9.89 -14.52
CA ARG A 214 -4.33 10.44 -14.25
C ARG A 214 -3.19 9.47 -14.55
N MET A 215 -3.40 8.16 -14.33
CA MET A 215 -2.41 7.15 -14.72
C MET A 215 -2.17 7.14 -16.23
N THR A 216 -3.24 7.21 -17.04
CA THR A 216 -3.12 7.27 -18.50
C THR A 216 -2.45 8.56 -18.97
N SER A 217 -2.63 9.65 -18.22
CA SER A 217 -1.98 10.94 -18.46
C SER A 217 -0.55 11.02 -17.90
N GLN A 218 -0.01 9.94 -17.32
CA GLN A 218 1.31 9.89 -16.67
C GLN A 218 1.48 10.89 -15.51
N THR A 219 0.39 11.29 -14.86
CA THR A 219 0.40 12.26 -13.76
C THR A 219 0.11 11.64 -12.39
N ALA A 220 -0.32 10.38 -12.32
CA ALA A 220 -0.61 9.75 -11.02
C ALA A 220 0.65 9.34 -10.24
N VAL A 221 1.64 8.77 -10.95
CA VAL A 221 2.90 8.30 -10.36
C VAL A 221 4.05 9.19 -10.84
N PRO A 222 4.84 9.79 -9.93
CA PRO A 222 6.02 10.57 -10.29
C PRO A 222 6.97 9.82 -11.22
N ALA A 223 7.46 10.50 -12.26
CA ALA A 223 8.38 9.92 -13.24
C ALA A 223 9.67 9.38 -12.59
N LEU A 224 10.10 10.01 -11.49
CA LEU A 224 11.18 9.55 -10.63
C LEU A 224 10.93 8.12 -10.11
N PHE A 225 9.73 7.85 -9.59
CA PHE A 225 9.37 6.54 -9.06
C PHE A 225 9.20 5.52 -10.18
N MET A 226 8.58 5.89 -11.30
CA MET A 226 8.45 5.00 -12.46
C MET A 226 9.80 4.53 -13.00
N ARG A 227 10.81 5.41 -13.03
CA ARG A 227 12.18 5.02 -13.42
C ARG A 227 12.80 4.06 -12.40
N HIS A 228 12.52 4.25 -11.11
CA HIS A 228 12.97 3.35 -10.06
C HIS A 228 12.29 1.98 -10.16
N PHE A 229 10.98 1.96 -10.44
CA PHE A 229 10.17 0.75 -10.61
C PHE A 229 10.71 -0.16 -11.72
N ARG A 230 11.14 0.43 -12.84
CA ARG A 230 11.72 -0.29 -13.98
C ARG A 230 13.08 -0.94 -13.73
N ALA A 231 13.77 -0.57 -12.65
CA ALA A 231 15.15 -0.99 -12.39
C ALA A 231 15.28 -1.85 -11.12
N ARG A 232 14.16 -2.30 -10.54
CA ARG A 232 14.10 -2.90 -9.21
C ARG A 232 13.12 -4.06 -9.15
N ASN A 233 13.41 -5.01 -8.27
CA ASN A 233 12.49 -6.10 -7.94
C ASN A 233 11.37 -5.56 -7.05
N PHE A 234 10.17 -6.14 -7.14
CA PHE A 234 9.09 -5.86 -6.20
C PHE A 234 8.94 -6.98 -5.17
N LEU A 235 8.65 -6.58 -3.93
CA LEU A 235 8.23 -7.49 -2.87
C LEU A 235 6.83 -7.08 -2.42
N PHE A 236 5.82 -7.76 -2.95
CA PHE A 236 4.42 -7.56 -2.59
C PHE A 236 4.12 -8.27 -1.27
N LEU A 237 3.61 -7.51 -0.29
CA LEU A 237 3.38 -8.00 1.06
C LEU A 237 1.92 -7.74 1.42
N GLY A 238 1.19 -8.79 1.80
CA GLY A 238 -0.21 -8.66 2.22
C GLY A 238 -1.13 -8.02 1.16
N TYR A 239 -0.78 -8.17 -0.11
CA TYR A 239 -1.48 -7.55 -1.22
C TYR A 239 -2.38 -8.59 -1.91
N GLY A 240 -3.68 -8.56 -1.67
CA GLY A 240 -4.63 -9.53 -2.25
C GLY A 240 -5.12 -9.10 -3.64
N LEU A 241 -5.24 -10.01 -4.61
CA LEU A 241 -5.73 -9.68 -5.96
C LEU A 241 -7.23 -9.94 -6.15
N ASN A 242 -7.94 -10.18 -5.05
CA ASN A 242 -9.40 -10.32 -5.07
C ASN A 242 -10.08 -8.98 -5.40
N ASP A 243 -9.50 -7.87 -4.95
CA ASP A 243 -10.02 -6.53 -5.26
C ASP A 243 -9.64 -6.11 -6.69
N TRP A 244 -10.61 -5.60 -7.44
CA TRP A 244 -10.41 -5.17 -8.82
C TRP A 244 -9.49 -3.95 -8.90
N ASN A 245 -9.52 -3.05 -7.92
CA ASN A 245 -8.72 -1.83 -7.94
C ASN A 245 -7.20 -2.13 -7.81
N LEU A 246 -6.86 -3.18 -7.06
CA LEU A 246 -5.47 -3.61 -6.90
C LEU A 246 -4.93 -4.24 -8.19
N ARG A 247 -5.75 -5.06 -8.86
CA ARG A 247 -5.39 -5.62 -10.18
C ARG A 247 -5.18 -4.53 -11.23
N LEU A 248 -5.98 -3.48 -11.15
CA LEU A 248 -5.94 -2.33 -12.03
C LEU A 248 -4.65 -1.52 -11.83
N ILE A 249 -4.21 -1.30 -10.60
CA ILE A 249 -2.93 -0.63 -10.31
C ILE A 249 -1.77 -1.44 -10.91
N LEU A 250 -1.73 -2.74 -10.65
CA LEU A 250 -0.69 -3.62 -11.18
C LEU A 250 -0.66 -3.60 -12.69
N ARG A 251 -1.81 -3.63 -13.37
CA ARG A 251 -1.86 -3.55 -14.84
C ARG A 251 -1.24 -2.26 -15.38
N ASN A 252 -1.41 -1.14 -14.70
CA ASN A 252 -0.79 0.11 -15.14
C ASN A 252 0.70 0.16 -14.79
N LEU A 253 1.09 -0.48 -13.69
CA LEU A 253 2.48 -0.71 -13.33
C LEU A 253 3.15 -1.79 -14.20
N GLU A 254 2.42 -2.63 -14.96
CA GLU A 254 3.01 -3.64 -15.88
C GLU A 254 3.90 -3.01 -16.96
N THR A 255 3.61 -1.78 -17.38
CA THR A 255 4.50 -1.00 -18.27
C THR A 255 5.76 -0.47 -17.56
N ALA A 256 5.77 -0.56 -16.23
CA ALA A 256 6.87 -0.19 -15.34
C ALA A 256 7.60 -1.42 -14.78
N PHE A 257 6.94 -2.59 -14.72
CA PHE A 257 7.62 -3.84 -14.47
C PHE A 257 8.54 -4.11 -15.65
N PRO A 258 9.77 -4.60 -15.42
CA PRO A 258 10.62 -5.10 -16.48
C PRO A 258 9.80 -6.10 -17.29
N GLY A 259 9.56 -5.79 -18.56
CA GLY A 259 8.92 -6.70 -19.49
C GLY A 259 9.91 -7.80 -19.83
N GLU A 260 10.13 -8.71 -18.90
CA GLU A 260 11.01 -9.84 -19.14
C GLU A 260 10.17 -10.97 -19.72
N THR A 261 10.57 -11.41 -20.90
CA THR A 261 10.09 -12.65 -21.48
C THR A 261 10.48 -13.82 -20.55
N PRO A 262 9.74 -14.94 -20.53
CA PRO A 262 10.10 -16.11 -19.73
C PRO A 262 11.56 -16.58 -19.93
N ALA A 263 12.13 -16.34 -21.12
CA ALA A 263 13.52 -16.64 -21.45
C ALA A 263 14.55 -15.72 -20.75
N GLU A 264 14.23 -14.45 -20.50
CA GLU A 264 15.10 -13.50 -19.79
C GLU A 264 15.07 -13.73 -18.26
N ILE A 265 13.95 -14.23 -17.74
CA ILE A 265 13.82 -14.64 -16.32
C ILE A 265 14.66 -15.91 -16.03
N GLU A 266 14.80 -16.80 -17.03
CA GLU A 266 15.68 -17.97 -16.97
C GLU A 266 17.17 -17.58 -17.02
N ASP A 267 17.53 -16.48 -17.67
CA ASP A 267 18.91 -15.97 -17.80
C ASP A 267 19.33 -14.93 -16.73
N GLY A 268 18.57 -14.82 -15.64
CA GLY A 268 18.93 -13.98 -14.47
C GLY A 268 18.20 -12.63 -14.36
N GLY A 269 17.04 -12.48 -15.02
CA GLY A 269 16.19 -11.30 -14.93
C GLY A 269 15.59 -10.97 -13.54
N ILE A 270 15.00 -9.79 -13.43
CA ILE A 270 14.37 -9.18 -12.25
C ILE A 270 13.17 -10.04 -11.79
N ARG A 271 13.32 -10.71 -10.65
CA ARG A 271 12.29 -11.56 -10.05
C ARG A 271 11.53 -10.81 -8.97
N SER A 272 10.24 -10.61 -9.17
CA SER A 272 9.34 -10.07 -8.15
C SER A 272 8.67 -11.20 -7.36
N TRP A 273 8.38 -10.92 -6.09
CA TRP A 273 7.81 -11.90 -5.15
C TRP A 273 6.54 -11.37 -4.49
N ALA A 274 5.60 -12.26 -4.21
CA ALA A 274 4.42 -11.97 -3.42
C ALA A 274 4.35 -12.89 -2.20
N ILE A 275 4.23 -12.31 -1.01
CA ILE A 275 4.04 -13.04 0.25
C ILE A 275 2.59 -12.84 0.68
N GLN A 276 1.84 -13.94 0.69
CA GLN A 276 0.42 -13.97 1.01
C GLN A 276 0.14 -15.13 1.96
N PHE A 277 -0.82 -14.98 2.87
CA PHE A 277 -1.27 -16.07 3.72
C PHE A 277 -2.50 -16.72 3.10
N ARG A 278 -2.39 -18.02 2.76
CA ARG A 278 -3.44 -18.83 2.11
C ARG A 278 -4.03 -18.17 0.85
N PRO A 279 -3.20 -17.85 -0.16
CA PRO A 279 -3.71 -17.28 -1.40
C PRO A 279 -4.65 -18.26 -2.10
N SER A 280 -5.70 -17.74 -2.73
CA SER A 280 -6.57 -18.55 -3.57
C SER A 280 -5.85 -19.01 -4.85
N GLU A 281 -6.29 -20.11 -5.45
CA GLU A 281 -5.74 -20.58 -6.75
C GLU A 281 -5.83 -19.48 -7.83
N PHE A 282 -6.92 -18.71 -7.81
CA PHE A 282 -7.12 -17.55 -8.66
C PHE A 282 -6.00 -16.50 -8.50
N GLU A 283 -5.64 -16.14 -7.26
CA GLU A 283 -4.58 -15.17 -7.00
C GLU A 283 -3.20 -15.70 -7.42
N VAL A 284 -2.93 -16.98 -7.19
CA VAL A 284 -1.68 -17.63 -7.59
C VAL A 284 -1.51 -17.58 -9.12
N GLU A 285 -2.55 -17.90 -9.88
CA GLU A 285 -2.50 -17.82 -11.35
C GLU A 285 -2.35 -16.38 -11.85
N LEU A 286 -3.04 -15.41 -11.22
CA LEU A 286 -2.90 -14.00 -11.58
C LEU A 286 -1.50 -13.43 -11.34
N TRP A 287 -0.84 -13.82 -10.26
CA TRP A 287 0.54 -13.41 -9.99
C TRP A 287 1.52 -14.08 -10.96
N ARG A 288 1.35 -15.38 -11.22
CA ARG A 288 2.18 -16.12 -12.18
C ARG A 288 2.10 -15.51 -13.57
N ALA A 289 0.90 -15.12 -14.02
CA ALA A 289 0.70 -14.43 -15.29
C ALA A 289 1.46 -13.10 -15.42
N ARG A 290 1.89 -12.51 -14.29
CA ARG A 290 2.67 -11.27 -14.21
C ARG A 290 4.16 -11.50 -13.92
N GLY A 291 4.63 -12.75 -13.98
CA GLY A 291 6.01 -13.10 -13.63
C GLY A 291 6.34 -12.95 -12.14
N VAL A 292 5.33 -12.84 -11.27
CA VAL A 292 5.51 -12.72 -9.81
C VAL A 292 5.36 -14.08 -9.17
N LYS A 293 6.37 -14.50 -8.40
CA LYS A 293 6.33 -15.77 -7.67
C LYS A 293 5.65 -15.59 -6.31
N VAL A 294 4.58 -16.35 -6.10
CA VAL A 294 3.79 -16.32 -4.85
C VAL A 294 4.30 -17.35 -3.86
N TYR A 295 4.33 -16.96 -2.58
CA TYR A 295 4.64 -17.83 -1.46
C TYR A 295 3.54 -17.74 -0.40
N ASP A 296 3.01 -18.90 -0.02
CA ASP A 296 2.04 -19.02 1.07
C ASP A 296 2.78 -19.04 2.42
N VAL A 297 2.93 -17.86 3.02
CA VAL A 297 3.60 -17.67 4.31
C VAL A 297 2.90 -16.57 5.10
N ASP A 298 2.71 -16.80 6.39
CA ASP A 298 2.28 -15.76 7.32
C ASP A 298 3.31 -14.62 7.38
N ILE A 299 2.86 -13.36 7.45
CA ILE A 299 3.75 -12.21 7.34
C ILE A 299 4.75 -12.12 8.51
N ASN A 300 4.35 -12.47 9.73
CA ASN A 300 5.26 -12.42 10.88
C ASN A 300 6.27 -13.57 10.80
N GLN A 301 5.83 -14.77 10.37
CA GLN A 301 6.77 -15.88 10.10
C GLN A 301 7.77 -15.53 9.00
N PHE A 302 7.32 -14.86 7.95
CA PHE A 302 8.18 -14.38 6.87
C PHE A 302 9.23 -13.39 7.38
N VAL A 303 8.82 -12.39 8.16
CA VAL A 303 9.73 -11.39 8.74
C VAL A 303 10.71 -12.02 9.72
N LYS A 304 10.26 -12.95 10.57
CA LYS A 304 11.14 -13.68 11.49
C LYS A 304 12.30 -14.35 10.73
N ARG A 305 12.00 -15.04 9.63
CA ARG A 305 13.02 -15.69 8.81
C ARG A 305 13.89 -14.71 8.03
N LEU A 306 13.35 -13.58 7.59
CA LEU A 306 14.18 -12.50 7.02
C LEU A 306 15.16 -11.96 8.06
N ARG A 307 14.73 -11.75 9.31
CA ARG A 307 15.58 -11.27 10.40
C ARG A 307 16.78 -12.19 10.64
N GLU A 308 16.57 -13.50 10.59
CA GLU A 308 17.62 -14.53 10.69
C GLU A 308 18.67 -14.40 9.57
N GLN A 309 18.31 -13.89 8.38
CA GLN A 309 19.25 -13.61 7.29
C GLN A 309 19.91 -12.22 7.38
N THR A 310 19.28 -11.30 8.11
CA THR A 310 19.76 -9.91 8.22
C THR A 310 20.63 -9.60 9.42
N GLY A 311 20.63 -10.51 10.41
CA GLY A 311 21.52 -10.50 11.56
C GLY A 311 23.00 -10.44 11.20
#